data_AF-A0A2V5TMM0-F1
#
_entry.id   AF-A0A2V5TMM0-F1
#
_cell.length_a   1.000
_cell.length_b   1.000
_cell.length_c   1.000
_cell.angle_alpha   90.00
_cell.angle_beta   90.00
_cell.angle_gamma   90.00
#
_symmetry.space_group_name_H-M   'P 1'
#
loop_
_entity.id
_entity.type
_entity.pdbx_description
1 polymer ?
#
loop_
_entity_poly.entity_id
_entity_poly.type
_entity_poly.pdbx_seq_one_letter_code
_entity_poly.pdbx_strand_id
1 'polypeptide(L)'
;MRTFLLIPILILFAAGVAAQPARAEPVRGPFWSGTVRGQGRTEIIADKGIVVTAGADTKACFCYDTDLMRLSLAWTGDFLEFGNTLTRIEWPPPPQVKGTPVFGTRPGPGWSKEDRFTDP
;
A
#
# COMPACT_ATOMS: atom_id res chain seq x y z
N MET A 1 -50.35 11.81 44.89
CA MET A 1 -49.15 12.66 44.82
C MET A 1 -48.06 11.90 44.09
N ARG A 2 -47.53 12.51 43.02
CA ARG A 2 -46.32 12.23 42.22
C ARG A 2 -45.46 11.03 42.63
N THR A 3 -45.48 9.98 41.82
CA THR A 3 -44.29 9.18 41.51
C THR A 3 -44.46 8.52 40.14
N PHE A 4 -43.34 8.29 39.44
CA PHE A 4 -43.21 7.53 38.18
C PHE A 4 -43.36 8.31 36.86
N LEU A 5 -42.35 9.11 36.51
CA LEU A 5 -42.09 9.48 35.11
C LEU A 5 -40.65 10.01 34.91
N LEU A 6 -39.63 9.28 35.37
CA LEU A 6 -38.22 9.66 35.16
C LEU A 6 -37.27 8.47 34.94
N ILE A 7 -37.75 7.35 34.38
CA ILE A 7 -36.91 6.15 34.22
C ILE A 7 -36.56 5.77 32.75
N PRO A 8 -37.26 6.15 31.66
CA PRO A 8 -36.89 5.60 30.35
C PRO A 8 -35.74 6.36 29.66
N ILE A 9 -35.38 7.57 30.10
CA ILE A 9 -34.39 8.41 29.40
C ILE A 9 -32.93 8.01 29.71
N LEU A 10 -32.68 7.34 30.84
CA LEU A 10 -31.30 7.00 31.23
C LEU A 10 -30.74 5.76 30.52
N ILE A 11 -31.59 4.91 29.93
CA ILE A 11 -31.16 3.64 29.30
C ILE A 11 -30.73 3.85 27.84
N LEU A 12 -31.18 4.91 27.17
CA LEU A 12 -30.77 5.18 25.77
C LEU A 12 -29.35 5.75 25.61
N PHE A 13 -28.72 6.25 26.67
CA PHE A 13 -27.37 6.81 26.59
C PHE A 13 -26.24 5.79 26.82
N ALA A 14 -26.55 4.59 27.32
CA ALA A 14 -25.53 3.61 27.71
C ALA A 14 -25.05 2.69 26.57
N ALA A 15 -25.70 2.71 25.40
CA ALA A 15 -25.35 1.82 24.27
C ALA A 15 -24.24 2.37 23.34
N GLY A 16 -23.74 3.58 23.59
CA GLY A 16 -22.90 4.32 22.63
C GLY A 16 -21.38 4.20 22.78
N VAL A 17 -20.86 3.47 23.77
CA VAL A 17 -19.41 3.36 23.99
C VAL A 17 -19.00 1.92 24.31
N ALA A 18 -19.28 1.01 23.38
CA ALA A 18 -18.40 -0.14 23.24
C ALA A 18 -17.11 0.36 22.58
N ALA A 19 -16.01 0.39 23.32
CA ALA A 19 -14.70 0.64 22.71
C ALA A 19 -14.48 -0.39 21.60
N GLN A 20 -14.27 0.08 20.37
CA GLN A 20 -13.87 -0.78 19.26
C GLN A 20 -12.67 -1.62 19.76
N PRO A 21 -12.69 -2.97 19.69
CA PRO A 21 -11.53 -3.74 20.06
C PRO A 21 -10.36 -3.21 19.23
N ALA A 22 -9.23 -2.88 19.88
CA ALA A 22 -8.05 -2.40 19.19
C ALA A 22 -7.56 -3.52 18.24
N ARG A 23 -8.00 -3.46 17.00
CA ARG A 23 -7.36 -4.17 15.90
C ARG A 23 -7.01 -3.14 14.86
N ALA A 24 -5.90 -2.47 15.09
CA ALA A 24 -5.19 -1.82 14.01
C ALA A 24 -4.13 -2.83 13.56
N GLU A 25 -4.48 -3.74 12.66
CA GLU A 25 -3.46 -4.13 11.70
C GLU A 25 -2.93 -2.83 11.08
N PRO A 26 -1.62 -2.68 10.90
CA PRO A 26 -1.05 -1.44 10.40
C PRO A 26 -1.79 -1.05 9.12
N VAL A 27 -2.60 0.00 9.21
CA VAL A 27 -3.36 0.51 8.08
C VAL A 27 -2.32 1.14 7.18
N ARG A 28 -2.00 0.49 6.07
CA ARG A 28 -1.15 1.09 5.04
C ARG A 28 -1.77 2.41 4.60
N GLY A 29 -0.93 3.42 4.38
CA GLY A 29 -1.36 4.68 3.79
C GLY A 29 -1.95 4.48 2.38
N PRO A 30 -2.48 5.56 1.77
CA PRO A 30 -3.08 5.50 0.43
C PRO A 30 -2.11 5.02 -0.66
N PHE A 31 -0.81 5.10 -0.40
CA PHE A 31 0.27 4.59 -1.24
C PHE A 31 1.38 3.98 -0.36
N TRP A 32 2.32 3.28 -0.98
CA TRP A 32 3.57 2.85 -0.35
C TRP A 32 4.75 3.62 -0.93
N SER A 33 5.74 3.94 -0.10
CA SER A 33 7.01 4.52 -0.54
C SER A 33 8.16 3.74 0.06
N GLY A 34 9.13 3.35 -0.77
CA GLY A 34 10.32 2.61 -0.36
C GLY A 34 10.82 1.69 -1.48
N THR A 35 11.81 0.86 -1.16
CA THR A 35 12.26 -0.17 -2.10
C THR A 35 11.15 -1.20 -2.32
N VAL A 36 10.93 -1.60 -3.57
CA VAL A 36 9.90 -2.58 -3.95
C VAL A 36 10.52 -3.61 -4.89
N ARG A 37 10.30 -4.90 -4.61
CA ARG A 37 10.77 -6.00 -5.45
C ARG A 37 9.62 -6.62 -6.24
N GLY A 38 9.79 -6.79 -7.54
CA GLY A 38 8.89 -7.55 -8.40
C GLY A 38 8.93 -9.06 -8.12
N GLN A 39 7.95 -9.81 -8.62
CA GLN A 39 7.84 -11.26 -8.43
C GLN A 39 8.14 -12.02 -9.73
N GLY A 40 8.72 -13.23 -9.62
CA GLY A 40 8.84 -14.18 -10.73
C GLY A 40 9.96 -13.87 -11.72
N ARG A 41 9.69 -14.04 -13.02
CA ARG A 41 10.71 -13.91 -14.11
C ARG A 41 11.18 -12.47 -14.34
N THR A 42 10.57 -11.51 -13.67
CA THR A 42 10.87 -10.07 -13.72
C THR A 42 11.24 -9.59 -12.32
N GLU A 43 12.37 -10.07 -11.80
CA GLU A 43 12.97 -9.55 -10.56
C GLU A 43 13.54 -8.15 -10.81
N ILE A 44 12.65 -7.20 -11.10
CA ILE A 44 12.95 -5.78 -11.19
C ILE A 44 12.79 -5.21 -9.78
N ILE A 45 13.79 -4.45 -9.36
CA ILE A 45 13.76 -3.70 -8.11
C ILE A 45 13.59 -2.22 -8.46
N ALA A 46 12.66 -1.56 -7.78
CA ALA A 46 12.56 -0.12 -7.73
C ALA A 46 13.16 0.32 -6.40
N ASP A 47 14.35 0.92 -6.41
CA ASP A 47 15.06 1.28 -5.18
C ASP A 47 14.35 2.41 -4.42
N LYS A 48 13.82 3.40 -5.16
CA LYS A 48 12.97 4.48 -4.63
C LYS A 48 11.57 4.43 -5.25
N GLY A 49 10.84 3.37 -4.91
CA GLY A 49 9.51 3.10 -5.42
C GLY A 49 8.40 3.91 -4.73
N ILE A 50 7.46 4.45 -5.51
CA ILE A 50 6.14 4.88 -5.04
C ILE A 50 5.10 3.96 -5.65
N VAL A 51 4.36 3.23 -4.82
CA VAL A 51 3.30 2.31 -5.25
C VAL A 51 1.94 2.90 -5.00
N VAL A 52 1.17 3.04 -6.07
CA VAL A 52 -0.22 3.52 -6.06
C VAL A 52 -1.16 2.45 -6.59
N THR A 53 -2.42 2.54 -6.19
CA THR A 53 -3.53 1.75 -6.74
C THR A 53 -4.43 2.62 -7.59
N ALA A 54 -4.94 2.09 -8.70
CA ALA A 54 -5.94 2.75 -9.55
C ALA A 54 -7.16 1.86 -9.76
N GLY A 55 -8.23 2.47 -10.27
CA GLY A 55 -9.53 1.81 -10.48
C GLY A 55 -10.43 1.85 -9.24
N ALA A 56 -11.74 1.73 -9.46
CA ALA A 56 -12.73 1.74 -8.37
C ALA A 56 -12.58 0.55 -7.41
N ASP A 57 -12.06 -0.57 -7.90
CA ASP A 57 -11.78 -1.78 -7.10
C ASP A 57 -10.39 -1.77 -6.45
N THR A 58 -9.55 -0.77 -6.76
CA THR A 58 -8.15 -0.62 -6.30
C THR A 58 -7.26 -1.84 -6.60
N LYS A 59 -7.59 -2.62 -7.64
CA LYS A 59 -6.86 -3.84 -7.99
C LYS A 59 -5.74 -3.63 -9.00
N ALA A 60 -5.70 -2.51 -9.71
CA ALA A 60 -4.57 -2.17 -10.57
C ALA A 60 -3.49 -1.45 -9.75
N CYS A 61 -2.28 -1.99 -9.70
CA CYS A 61 -1.17 -1.45 -8.92
C CYS A 61 -0.01 -1.03 -9.84
N PHE A 62 0.60 0.11 -9.52
CA PHE A 62 1.71 0.69 -10.28
C PHE A 62 2.82 1.12 -9.33
N CYS A 63 4.07 0.76 -9.63
CA CYS A 63 5.25 1.23 -8.92
C CYS A 63 6.08 2.15 -9.81
N TYR A 64 6.15 3.42 -9.44
CA TYR A 64 7.04 4.40 -10.07
C TYR A 64 8.38 4.41 -9.34
N ASP A 65 9.47 4.22 -10.08
CA ASP A 65 10.82 4.40 -9.55
C ASP A 65 11.23 5.85 -9.76
N THR A 66 11.29 6.57 -8.64
CA THR A 66 11.50 8.02 -8.62
C THR A 66 12.95 8.43 -8.89
N ASP A 67 13.91 7.53 -8.72
CA ASP A 67 15.32 7.82 -9.01
C ASP A 67 15.56 7.83 -10.52
N LEU A 68 14.92 6.90 -11.22
CA LEU A 68 15.03 6.71 -12.66
C LEU A 68 13.86 7.32 -13.45
N MET A 69 12.95 8.02 -12.76
CA MET A 69 11.65 8.55 -13.24
C MET A 69 10.97 7.64 -14.28
N ARG A 70 10.78 6.37 -13.93
CA ARG A 70 10.18 5.35 -14.80
C ARG A 70 8.99 4.67 -14.11
N LEU A 71 8.06 4.16 -14.92
CA LEU A 71 7.08 3.19 -14.45
C LEU A 71 7.78 1.82 -14.39
N SER A 72 8.15 1.40 -13.18
CA SER A 72 9.02 0.24 -12.94
C SER A 72 8.28 -1.08 -12.99
N LEU A 73 7.14 -1.18 -12.29
CA LEU A 73 6.34 -2.39 -12.18
C LEU A 73 4.86 -2.05 -12.32
N ALA A 74 4.10 -2.97 -12.94
CA ALA A 74 2.64 -2.96 -12.85
C ALA A 74 2.13 -4.39 -12.62
N TRP A 75 1.11 -4.52 -11.79
CA TRP A 75 0.48 -5.80 -11.46
C TRP A 75 -1.00 -5.61 -11.11
N THR A 76 -1.73 -6.72 -11.09
CA THR A 76 -3.14 -6.75 -10.69
C THR A 76 -3.35 -7.59 -9.44
N GLY A 77 -4.40 -7.29 -8.67
CA GLY A 77 -4.82 -8.12 -7.54
C GLY A 77 -4.34 -7.55 -6.20
N ASP A 78 -3.61 -8.35 -5.44
CA ASP A 78 -3.11 -7.96 -4.13
C ASP A 78 -1.97 -6.94 -4.24
N PHE A 79 -1.87 -6.05 -3.25
CA PHE A 79 -0.94 -4.92 -3.25
C PHE A 79 0.53 -5.36 -3.08
N LEU A 80 1.05 -5.35 -1.85
CA LEU A 80 2.40 -5.79 -1.52
C LEU A 80 2.34 -6.78 -0.36
N GLU A 81 3.28 -7.70 -0.33
CA GLU A 81 3.58 -8.52 0.83
C GLU A 81 4.70 -7.87 1.63
N PHE A 82 4.38 -7.46 2.86
CA PHE A 82 5.31 -6.79 3.77
C PHE A 82 5.96 -7.76 4.76
N GLY A 83 5.44 -8.99 4.90
CA GLY A 83 5.78 -9.86 6.03
C GLY A 83 5.62 -9.12 7.37
N ASN A 84 6.64 -9.19 8.22
CA ASN A 84 6.66 -8.52 9.52
C ASN A 84 7.27 -7.09 9.47
N THR A 85 7.73 -6.63 8.30
CA THR A 85 8.56 -5.41 8.17
C THR A 85 7.84 -4.11 8.52
N LEU A 86 6.50 -4.11 8.56
CA LEU A 86 5.71 -2.95 9.03
C LEU A 86 5.77 -2.75 10.54
N THR A 87 6.18 -3.77 11.31
CA THR A 87 6.13 -3.75 12.79
C THR A 87 7.49 -3.92 13.44
N ARG A 88 8.46 -4.51 12.73
CA ARG A 88 9.82 -4.76 13.22
C ARG A 88 10.80 -4.83 12.06
N ILE A 89 12.09 -4.64 12.35
CA ILE A 89 13.16 -4.84 11.38
C ILE A 89 13.39 -6.36 11.25
N GLU A 90 13.10 -6.94 10.08
CA GLU A 90 13.20 -8.39 9.83
C GLU A 90 13.59 -8.68 8.37
N TRP A 91 14.35 -9.77 8.15
CA TRP A 91 14.73 -10.25 6.82
C TRP A 91 13.71 -11.26 6.26
N PRO A 92 13.37 -11.22 4.96
CA PRO A 92 13.99 -10.39 3.91
C PRO A 92 13.23 -9.08 3.60
N PRO A 93 13.84 -7.88 3.75
CA PRO A 93 13.45 -6.71 2.98
C PRO A 93 13.93 -6.84 1.52
N PRO A 94 13.30 -6.14 0.56
CA PRO A 94 12.16 -5.22 0.67
C PRO A 94 10.79 -5.91 0.52
N PRO A 95 9.66 -5.19 0.74
CA PRO A 95 8.34 -5.68 0.36
C PRO A 95 8.28 -6.13 -1.10
N GLN A 96 7.51 -7.18 -1.35
CA GLN A 96 7.42 -7.81 -2.66
C GLN A 96 6.03 -7.64 -3.27
N VAL A 97 5.96 -7.59 -4.60
CA VAL A 97 4.69 -7.69 -5.32
C VAL A 97 4.00 -9.01 -4.91
N LYS A 98 2.75 -8.91 -4.45
CA LYS A 98 1.93 -10.06 -4.06
C LYS A 98 0.93 -10.48 -5.16
N GLY A 99 0.45 -9.51 -5.93
CA GLY A 99 -0.48 -9.76 -7.02
C GLY A 99 0.20 -10.35 -8.26
N THR A 100 -0.53 -10.40 -9.37
CA THR A 100 -0.07 -10.98 -10.63
C THR A 100 0.65 -9.93 -11.48
N PRO A 101 1.96 -10.07 -11.74
CA PRO A 101 2.69 -9.11 -12.58
C PRO A 101 2.10 -9.01 -13.99
N VAL A 102 1.93 -7.79 -14.46
CA VAL A 102 1.51 -7.48 -15.85
C VAL A 102 2.74 -7.13 -16.69
N PHE A 103 3.60 -6.24 -16.18
CA PHE A 103 4.90 -5.95 -16.78
C PHE A 103 5.90 -5.41 -15.76
N GLY A 104 7.18 -5.41 -16.16
CA GLY A 104 8.24 -4.66 -15.49
C GLY A 104 9.22 -4.07 -16.50
N THR A 105 9.76 -2.89 -16.21
CA THR A 105 10.78 -2.22 -17.04
C THR A 105 12.17 -2.44 -16.47
N ARG A 106 13.18 -2.56 -17.33
CA ARG A 106 14.59 -2.67 -16.88
C ARG A 106 15.07 -1.34 -16.30
N PRO A 107 16.03 -1.34 -15.36
CA PRO A 107 16.64 -0.11 -14.87
C PRO A 107 17.25 0.71 -16.02
N GLY A 108 16.83 1.97 -16.12
CA GLY A 108 17.23 2.94 -17.14
C GLY A 108 16.47 4.26 -16.98
N PRO A 109 16.90 5.36 -17.61
CA PRO A 109 16.26 6.67 -17.51
C PRO A 109 14.89 6.66 -18.20
N GLY A 110 13.81 6.62 -17.41
CA GLY A 110 12.44 6.53 -17.92
C GLY A 110 11.94 7.77 -18.66
N TRP A 111 12.65 8.89 -18.54
CA TRP A 111 12.36 10.14 -19.24
C TRP A 111 13.08 10.26 -20.59
N SER A 112 14.08 9.42 -20.85
CA SER A 112 14.95 9.53 -22.02
C SER A 112 14.34 8.82 -23.23
N LYS A 113 14.54 9.38 -24.43
CA LYS A 113 14.18 8.75 -25.70
C LYS A 113 15.16 7.66 -26.12
N GLU A 114 16.44 7.82 -25.79
CA GLU A 114 17.53 6.93 -26.22
C GLU A 114 18.11 6.05 -25.08
N ASP A 115 17.38 5.87 -23.97
CA ASP A 115 17.87 5.21 -22.74
C ASP A 115 19.23 5.77 -22.22
N ARG A 116 19.46 7.09 -22.36
CA ARG A 116 20.68 7.77 -21.87
C ARG A 116 20.34 8.78 -20.79
N PHE A 117 21.11 8.76 -19.70
CA PHE A 117 20.97 9.76 -18.62
C PHE A 117 21.38 11.18 -19.04
N THR A 118 21.97 11.34 -20.22
CA THR A 118 22.37 12.62 -20.77
C THR A 118 21.33 13.26 -21.69
N ASP A 119 20.18 12.60 -21.91
CA ASP A 119 19.03 13.21 -22.61
C ASP A 119 18.43 14.31 -21.70
N PRO A 120 18.42 15.59 -22.13
CA PRO A 120 18.10 16.74 -21.29
C PRO A 120 16.66 16.79 -20.77
#